data_AF-A0AAN6H9X6-F1
#
_entry.id   AF-A0AAN6H9X6-F1
#
_cell.length_a   1.000
_cell.length_b   1.000
_cell.length_c   1.000
_cell.angle_alpha   90.00
_cell.angle_beta   90.00
_cell.angle_gamma   90.00
#
_symmetry.space_group_name_H-M   'P 1'
#
loop_
_entity.id
_entity.type
_entity.pdbx_description
1 polymer ?
#
loop_
_entity_poly.entity_id
_entity_poly.type
_entity_poly.pdbx_seq_one_letter_code
_entity_poly.pdbx_strand_id
1 'polypeptide(L)'
;MGMSAPHQYTTYLSQREYAYRVRPFLSTRAWLVLFMLNARLISAARAYARNGASRCGLRGYRTDTGQTTNKPITFKAQPSIPGDHGTPTLRARQNGGRSLPLPPIMDPVVEEAKERHHAPRPHQLYGPRTKMQAEIDMNPFAQALATPVRQCQLTSARLPSHFLQPLAARIQSQAVNSEPSSTSSSRLLVRLVPEPKRAEPDDPGSVVRNYLLAHRSVFDFVTTRARWPVLLTERMKAWIARKTGRKSNSISAQKDAQWNADTAEQVLVSMRERVHCEVSLGIRHKYVLLFSTPSDMQIWHKREKNWRIEDGPVTSLLALQLHEDEELTSALRQTHPPHSEGHGDIEIYNLARLLGKEEVALGDLGASWALMAKGAKYLAVLESTRSVELKLAIMTLEAYLRT
;
A
#
# COMPACT_ATOMS: atom_id res chain seq x y z
N MET A 1 50.12 -57.45 16.28
CA MET A 1 49.98 -56.07 16.77
C MET A 1 48.74 -55.48 16.14
N GLY A 2 47.67 -55.34 16.92
CA GLY A 2 46.42 -54.73 16.48
C GLY A 2 45.95 -53.71 17.51
N MET A 3 45.29 -52.65 17.05
CA MET A 3 44.38 -51.77 17.78
C MET A 3 43.47 -51.14 16.71
N SER A 4 42.21 -51.54 16.59
CA SER A 4 41.04 -51.11 17.38
C SER A 4 40.59 -49.68 17.04
N ALA A 5 39.50 -49.59 16.27
CA ALA A 5 38.76 -48.36 15.98
C ALA A 5 37.79 -47.99 17.12
N PRO A 6 37.48 -46.71 17.35
CA PRO A 6 36.46 -46.30 18.31
C PRO A 6 35.09 -46.05 17.65
N HIS A 7 34.06 -46.61 18.30
CA HIS A 7 32.63 -46.33 18.09
C HIS A 7 32.26 -44.89 18.46
N GLN A 8 31.41 -44.26 17.65
CA GLN A 8 30.66 -43.06 18.05
C GLN A 8 29.18 -43.41 18.23
N TYR A 9 28.67 -43.10 19.43
CA TYR A 9 27.30 -43.30 19.86
C TYR A 9 26.36 -42.24 19.26
N THR A 10 25.29 -42.70 18.62
CA THR A 10 24.14 -41.90 18.21
C THR A 10 23.17 -41.75 19.39
N THR A 11 22.86 -40.50 19.75
CA THR A 11 21.83 -40.21 20.76
C THR A 11 20.64 -39.54 20.07
N TYR A 12 19.56 -40.30 19.91
CA TYR A 12 18.24 -39.82 19.51
C TYR A 12 17.55 -39.19 20.73
N LEU A 13 17.21 -37.90 20.66
CA LEU A 13 16.28 -37.28 21.62
C LEU A 13 15.00 -36.84 20.91
N SER A 14 13.94 -37.56 21.28
CA SER A 14 12.53 -37.34 21.02
C SER A 14 12.05 -36.05 21.68
N GLN A 15 11.43 -35.16 20.91
CA GLN A 15 10.55 -34.10 21.43
C GLN A 15 9.23 -34.11 20.65
N ARG A 16 8.34 -35.01 21.09
CA ARG A 16 6.89 -34.81 21.06
C ARG A 16 6.49 -34.13 22.38
N GLU A 17 5.35 -33.43 22.32
CA GLU A 17 4.60 -32.87 23.47
C GLU A 17 4.92 -31.43 23.89
N TYR A 18 4.37 -30.46 23.15
CA TYR A 18 3.83 -29.22 23.74
C TYR A 18 2.55 -28.84 22.99
N ALA A 19 1.45 -29.43 23.41
CA ALA A 19 0.10 -28.97 23.09
C ALA A 19 -0.68 -29.00 24.39
N TYR A 20 -1.03 -27.84 24.97
CA TYR A 20 -2.30 -27.62 25.67
C TYR A 20 -2.50 -26.14 26.08
N ARG A 21 -3.72 -25.68 25.80
CA ARG A 21 -4.54 -24.69 26.53
C ARG A 21 -4.15 -23.21 26.51
N VAL A 22 -4.79 -22.48 25.59
CA VAL A 22 -5.30 -21.13 25.87
C VAL A 22 -6.81 -21.13 25.58
N ARG A 23 -7.64 -21.01 26.63
CA ARG A 23 -9.08 -20.71 26.52
C ARG A 23 -9.24 -19.19 26.44
N PRO A 24 -10.05 -18.64 25.53
CA PRO A 24 -10.38 -17.21 25.55
C PRO A 24 -11.56 -16.97 26.49
N PHE A 25 -11.34 -16.13 27.50
CA PHE A 25 -12.37 -15.53 28.34
C PHE A 25 -12.69 -14.16 27.75
N LEU A 26 -13.64 -14.06 26.82
CA LEU A 26 -14.12 -12.77 26.33
C LEU A 26 -15.65 -12.78 26.22
N SER A 27 -16.24 -11.89 27.03
CA SER A 27 -17.66 -11.61 27.18
C SER A 27 -18.34 -11.24 25.86
N THR A 28 -19.48 -11.88 25.61
CA THR A 28 -20.39 -11.69 24.48
C THR A 28 -20.92 -10.26 24.31
N ARG A 29 -20.78 -9.38 25.32
CA ARG A 29 -21.21 -7.97 25.21
C ARG A 29 -20.20 -7.06 24.49
N ALA A 30 -18.94 -7.44 24.37
CA ALA A 30 -17.93 -6.64 23.66
C ALA A 30 -18.06 -6.74 22.12
N TRP A 31 -18.66 -7.82 21.61
CA TRP A 31 -18.81 -8.06 20.18
C TRP A 31 -19.82 -7.14 19.49
N LEU A 32 -20.87 -6.72 20.19
CA LEU A 32 -21.95 -5.92 19.61
C LEU A 32 -21.57 -4.44 19.43
N VAL A 33 -20.70 -3.91 20.30
CA VAL A 33 -20.17 -2.53 20.17
C VAL A 33 -19.11 -2.46 19.06
N LEU A 34 -18.28 -3.50 18.90
CA LEU A 34 -17.28 -3.56 17.83
C LEU A 34 -17.91 -3.72 16.44
N PHE A 35 -19.08 -4.39 16.33
CA PHE A 35 -19.74 -4.59 15.04
C PHE A 35 -20.41 -3.31 14.52
N MET A 36 -20.93 -2.45 15.41
CA MET A 36 -21.57 -1.18 15.03
C MET A 36 -20.56 -0.08 14.64
N LEU A 37 -19.35 -0.08 15.23
CA LEU A 37 -18.29 0.87 14.88
C LEU A 37 -17.60 0.55 13.54
N ASN A 38 -17.59 -0.73 13.14
CA ASN A 38 -16.94 -1.15 11.89
C ASN A 38 -17.73 -0.76 10.62
N ALA A 39 -19.05 -0.60 10.72
CA ALA A 39 -19.88 -0.23 9.57
C ALA A 39 -19.75 1.25 9.16
N ARG A 40 -19.41 2.16 10.09
CA ARG A 40 -19.23 3.59 9.77
C ARG A 40 -17.82 3.96 9.30
N LEU A 41 -16.79 3.21 9.71
CA LEU A 41 -15.39 3.43 9.28
C LEU A 41 -15.11 2.94 7.85
N ILE A 42 -15.80 1.90 7.37
CA ILE A 42 -15.59 1.35 6.02
C ILE A 42 -16.10 2.29 4.91
N SER A 43 -17.01 3.22 5.21
CA SER A 43 -17.52 4.17 4.21
C SER A 43 -16.64 5.42 4.02
N ALA A 44 -15.83 5.81 5.02
CA ALA A 44 -14.95 6.97 4.92
C ALA A 44 -13.62 6.65 4.22
N ALA A 45 -13.07 5.44 4.43
CA ALA A 45 -11.78 5.02 3.84
C ALA A 45 -11.82 4.81 2.31
N ARG A 46 -12.99 4.61 1.69
CA ARG A 46 -13.09 4.46 0.22
C ARG A 46 -12.98 5.79 -0.55
N ALA A 47 -13.12 6.94 0.11
CA ALA A 47 -13.05 8.24 -0.56
C ALA A 47 -11.62 8.78 -0.74
N TYR A 48 -10.66 8.33 0.09
CA TYR A 48 -9.29 8.85 0.07
C TYR A 48 -8.36 8.14 -0.95
N ALA A 49 -8.62 6.87 -1.29
CA ALA A 49 -7.71 6.08 -2.13
C ALA A 49 -7.79 6.35 -3.66
N ARG A 50 -8.50 7.39 -4.12
CA ARG A 50 -8.73 7.64 -5.57
C ARG A 50 -7.81 8.67 -6.24
N ASN A 51 -6.97 9.41 -5.51
CA ASN A 51 -6.26 10.58 -6.07
C ASN A 51 -4.78 10.39 -6.46
N GLY A 52 -4.28 9.15 -6.56
CA GLY A 52 -2.89 8.89 -6.98
C GLY A 52 -2.67 8.76 -8.50
N ALA A 53 -3.72 8.57 -9.30
CA ALA A 53 -3.59 8.26 -10.72
C ALA A 53 -3.79 9.50 -11.60
N SER A 54 -2.79 10.39 -11.67
CA SER A 54 -2.67 11.40 -12.74
C SER A 54 -1.29 12.06 -12.69
N ARG A 55 -0.28 11.42 -13.29
CA ARG A 55 0.93 12.11 -13.78
C ARG A 55 1.74 11.16 -14.66
N CYS A 56 1.31 11.05 -15.92
CA CYS A 56 2.11 10.77 -17.12
C CYS A 56 1.12 10.53 -18.26
N GLY A 57 0.78 11.57 -19.00
CA GLY A 57 -0.13 11.50 -20.15
C GLY A 57 -0.25 12.87 -20.79
N LEU A 58 0.31 13.00 -21.98
CA LEU A 58 0.31 14.18 -22.83
C LEU A 58 -1.10 14.74 -23.01
N ARG A 59 -1.29 16.00 -22.61
CA ARG A 59 -2.54 16.75 -22.71
C ARG A 59 -2.65 17.33 -24.13
N GLY A 60 -3.34 16.62 -25.02
CA GLY A 60 -3.87 17.18 -26.25
C GLY A 60 -5.05 18.10 -25.92
N TYR A 61 -4.95 19.37 -26.29
CA TYR A 61 -6.06 20.31 -26.21
C TYR A 61 -7.07 19.97 -27.30
N ARG A 62 -8.31 19.62 -26.93
CA ARG A 62 -9.46 19.66 -27.83
C ARG A 62 -10.53 20.52 -27.17
N THR A 63 -10.68 21.72 -27.69
CA THR A 63 -11.77 22.65 -27.39
C THR A 63 -12.99 22.24 -28.20
N ASP A 64 -13.91 21.51 -27.60
CA ASP A 64 -15.25 21.32 -28.17
C ASP A 64 -16.21 22.30 -27.50
N THR A 65 -16.35 23.47 -28.13
CA THR A 65 -17.49 24.36 -27.97
C THR A 65 -18.70 23.72 -28.65
N GLY A 66 -19.58 23.13 -27.86
CA GLY A 66 -20.85 22.55 -28.32
C GLY A 66 -21.96 22.84 -27.32
N GLN A 67 -22.36 24.10 -27.21
CA GLN A 67 -23.63 24.47 -26.56
C GLN A 67 -24.78 24.02 -27.46
N THR A 68 -25.34 22.84 -27.19
CA THR A 68 -26.68 22.50 -27.67
C THR A 68 -27.68 22.99 -26.62
N THR A 69 -28.32 24.10 -26.92
CA THR A 69 -29.40 24.70 -26.11
C THR A 69 -30.69 23.92 -26.30
N ASN A 70 -30.78 22.72 -25.76
CA ASN A 70 -32.07 22.12 -25.45
C ASN A 70 -32.44 22.56 -24.04
N LYS A 71 -33.09 23.73 -23.92
CA LYS A 71 -33.76 24.10 -22.66
C LYS A 71 -34.81 23.01 -22.40
N PRO A 72 -34.72 22.24 -21.30
CA PRO A 72 -35.76 21.29 -20.96
C PRO A 72 -37.07 22.05 -20.84
N ILE A 73 -38.13 21.53 -21.45
CA ILE A 73 -39.51 22.04 -21.28
C ILE A 73 -39.78 21.98 -19.78
N THR A 74 -39.63 23.12 -19.13
CA THR A 74 -39.85 23.25 -17.69
C THR A 74 -41.35 23.41 -17.54
N PHE A 75 -42.07 22.29 -17.38
CA PHE A 75 -43.44 22.36 -16.91
C PHE A 75 -43.43 23.13 -15.59
N LYS A 76 -44.21 24.22 -15.48
CA LYS A 76 -44.38 24.92 -14.21
C LYS A 76 -44.90 23.89 -13.21
N ALA A 77 -44.04 23.40 -12.33
CA ALA A 77 -44.42 22.44 -11.29
C ALA A 77 -45.60 23.06 -10.53
N GLN A 78 -46.76 22.40 -10.57
CA GLN A 78 -47.89 22.84 -9.76
C GLN A 78 -47.48 22.57 -8.30
N PRO A 79 -47.41 23.61 -7.44
CA PRO A 79 -47.01 23.41 -6.05
C PRO A 79 -48.01 22.44 -5.40
N SER A 80 -47.51 21.36 -4.80
CA SER A 80 -48.34 20.48 -3.99
C SER A 80 -48.86 21.29 -2.80
N ILE A 81 -50.18 21.40 -2.70
CA ILE A 81 -50.81 22.09 -1.57
C ILE A 81 -51.07 21.04 -0.49
N PRO A 82 -50.64 21.26 0.76
CA PRO A 82 -50.99 20.37 1.87
C PRO A 82 -52.51 20.42 2.06
N GLY A 83 -53.18 19.28 1.90
CA GLY A 83 -54.61 19.15 2.18
C GLY A 83 -54.91 19.10 3.68
N ASP A 84 -56.20 19.07 4.05
CA ASP A 84 -56.69 19.12 5.44
C ASP A 84 -56.11 18.04 6.38
N HIS A 85 -55.60 16.94 5.82
CA HIS A 85 -54.98 15.83 6.56
C HIS A 85 -53.44 15.84 6.50
N GLY A 86 -52.83 16.92 6.01
CA GLY A 86 -51.38 17.02 5.79
C GLY A 86 -50.85 16.25 4.59
N THR A 87 -51.72 15.56 3.83
CA THR A 87 -51.33 14.84 2.61
C THR A 87 -51.25 15.81 1.41
N PRO A 88 -50.19 15.74 0.59
CA PRO A 88 -50.03 16.62 -0.57
C PRO A 88 -51.07 16.30 -1.65
N THR A 89 -51.64 17.36 -2.26
CA THR A 89 -52.63 17.25 -3.34
C THR A 89 -52.28 18.23 -4.48
N LEU A 90 -52.52 17.84 -5.74
CA LEU A 90 -52.16 18.67 -6.91
C LEU A 90 -53.17 19.80 -7.20
N ARG A 91 -54.46 19.63 -6.85
CA ARG A 91 -55.53 20.59 -7.15
C ARG A 91 -56.66 20.53 -6.14
N ALA A 92 -57.18 21.69 -5.75
CA ALA A 92 -58.50 21.79 -5.10
C ALA A 92 -59.59 21.41 -6.12
N ARG A 93 -60.58 20.62 -5.71
CA ARG A 93 -61.74 20.31 -6.57
C ARG A 93 -62.59 21.57 -6.73
N GLN A 94 -63.03 21.88 -7.96
CA GLN A 94 -63.90 23.03 -8.23
C GLN A 94 -65.26 22.95 -7.49
N ASN A 95 -65.72 21.74 -7.17
CA ASN A 95 -67.05 21.50 -6.58
C ASN A 95 -67.04 21.42 -5.05
N GLY A 96 -66.08 22.03 -4.36
CA GLY A 96 -66.01 22.07 -2.88
C GLY A 96 -65.75 20.73 -2.18
N GLY A 97 -65.53 19.64 -2.93
CA GLY A 97 -65.20 18.33 -2.38
C GLY A 97 -63.72 18.22 -1.96
N ARG A 98 -63.44 17.33 -0.99
CA ARG A 98 -62.06 17.07 -0.54
C ARG A 98 -61.14 16.67 -1.70
N SER A 99 -59.96 17.26 -1.73
CA SER A 99 -58.91 17.00 -2.71
C SER A 99 -58.43 15.55 -2.59
N LEU A 100 -58.21 14.86 -3.72
CA LEU A 100 -57.71 13.48 -3.68
C LEU A 100 -56.24 13.48 -3.24
N PRO A 101 -55.85 12.58 -2.32
CA PRO A 101 -54.45 12.42 -1.95
C PRO A 101 -53.66 11.99 -3.18
N LEU A 102 -52.48 12.59 -3.35
CA LEU A 102 -51.61 12.17 -4.44
C LEU A 102 -50.99 10.81 -4.13
N PRO A 103 -51.02 9.84 -5.06
CA PRO A 103 -50.29 8.61 -4.86
C PRO A 103 -48.78 8.93 -4.73
N PRO A 104 -48.04 8.29 -3.81
CA PRO A 104 -46.62 8.59 -3.57
C PRO A 104 -45.70 8.44 -4.78
N ILE A 105 -46.15 7.74 -5.83
CA ILE A 105 -45.41 7.60 -7.09
C ILE A 105 -45.47 8.86 -7.96
N MET A 106 -46.47 9.72 -7.77
CA MET A 106 -46.67 10.96 -8.54
C MET A 106 -46.38 12.22 -7.72
N ASP A 107 -45.91 12.07 -6.48
CA ASP A 107 -45.56 13.19 -5.62
C ASP A 107 -44.19 13.75 -6.04
N PRO A 108 -44.12 14.99 -6.55
CA PRO A 108 -42.86 15.57 -7.01
C PRO A 108 -41.82 15.65 -5.88
N VAL A 109 -42.24 15.74 -4.62
CA VAL A 109 -41.33 15.73 -3.47
C VAL A 109 -40.69 14.35 -3.28
N VAL A 110 -41.47 13.28 -3.52
CA VAL A 110 -40.99 11.89 -3.43
C VAL A 110 -40.12 11.54 -4.63
N GLU A 111 -40.48 12.01 -5.83
CA GLU A 111 -39.64 11.89 -7.04
C GLU A 111 -38.32 12.63 -6.85
N GLU A 112 -38.32 13.88 -6.38
CA GLU A 112 -37.10 14.65 -6.13
C GLU A 112 -36.24 13.98 -5.05
N ALA A 113 -36.84 13.45 -3.98
CA ALA A 113 -36.10 12.71 -2.96
C ALA A 113 -35.44 11.44 -3.53
N LYS A 114 -36.13 10.69 -4.39
CA LYS A 114 -35.56 9.54 -5.11
C LYS A 114 -34.43 9.97 -6.04
N GLU A 115 -34.64 11.02 -6.82
CA GLU A 115 -33.64 11.57 -7.75
C GLU A 115 -32.39 12.06 -7.01
N ARG A 116 -32.52 12.70 -5.85
CA ARG A 116 -31.37 13.08 -5.00
C ARG A 116 -30.53 11.88 -4.56
N HIS A 117 -31.13 10.70 -4.39
CA HIS A 117 -30.41 9.47 -4.07
C HIS A 117 -29.73 8.82 -5.30
N HIS A 118 -30.30 9.02 -6.49
CA HIS A 118 -29.75 8.50 -7.75
C HIS A 118 -28.74 9.44 -8.40
N ALA A 119 -28.80 10.74 -8.09
CA ALA A 119 -27.86 11.72 -8.59
C ALA A 119 -26.43 11.36 -8.14
N PRO A 120 -25.44 11.40 -9.07
CA PRO A 120 -24.05 11.23 -8.67
C PRO A 120 -23.71 12.30 -7.65
N ARG A 121 -23.18 11.87 -6.49
CA ARG A 121 -22.74 12.82 -5.47
C ARG A 121 -21.78 13.81 -6.12
N PRO A 122 -21.97 15.14 -5.96
CA PRO A 122 -21.08 16.11 -6.54
C PRO A 122 -19.66 15.78 -6.10
N HIS A 123 -18.74 15.77 -7.06
CA HIS A 123 -17.33 15.55 -6.76
C HIS A 123 -16.90 16.69 -5.84
N GLN A 124 -16.66 16.39 -4.57
CA GLN A 124 -16.15 17.37 -3.63
C GLN A 124 -14.76 17.79 -4.12
N LEU A 125 -14.68 18.94 -4.79
CA LEU A 125 -13.40 19.58 -5.05
C LEU A 125 -12.81 19.88 -3.68
N TYR A 126 -11.72 19.20 -3.34
CA TYR A 126 -11.05 19.35 -2.06
C TYR A 126 -10.70 20.84 -1.89
N GLY A 127 -11.29 21.49 -0.89
CA GLY A 127 -10.86 22.81 -0.45
C GLY A 127 -9.42 22.79 0.08
N PRO A 128 -8.90 23.93 0.56
CA PRO A 128 -7.61 23.94 1.25
C PRO A 128 -7.65 22.92 2.40
N ARG A 129 -6.64 22.04 2.44
CA ARG A 129 -6.56 21.00 3.48
C ARG A 129 -6.49 21.66 4.85
N THR A 130 -7.19 21.10 5.82
CA THR A 130 -7.04 21.55 7.22
C THR A 130 -5.63 21.25 7.71
N LYS A 131 -5.13 21.99 8.71
CA LYS A 131 -3.78 21.76 9.28
C LYS A 131 -3.60 20.31 9.71
N MET A 132 -4.60 19.75 10.41
CA MET A 132 -4.63 18.35 10.82
C MET A 132 -4.58 17.39 9.62
N GLN A 133 -5.29 17.68 8.52
CA GLN A 133 -5.21 16.84 7.31
C GLN A 133 -3.83 16.89 6.67
N ALA A 134 -3.18 18.05 6.65
CA ALA A 134 -1.81 18.18 6.16
C ALA A 134 -0.85 17.37 7.04
N GLU A 135 -0.93 17.47 8.37
CA GLU A 135 -0.11 16.69 9.30
C GLU A 135 -0.33 15.17 9.16
N ILE A 136 -1.58 14.72 9.00
CA ILE A 136 -1.90 13.31 8.74
C ILE A 136 -1.32 12.86 7.40
N ASP A 137 -1.40 13.70 6.37
CA ASP A 137 -0.88 13.36 5.06
C ASP A 137 0.65 13.21 5.04
N MET A 138 1.33 13.97 5.89
CA MET A 138 2.78 13.94 6.08
C MET A 138 3.26 12.76 6.94
N ASN A 139 2.38 12.18 7.76
CA ASN A 139 2.74 11.09 8.66
C ASN A 139 2.80 9.74 7.91
N PRO A 140 3.99 9.11 7.78
CA PRO A 140 4.12 7.84 7.07
C PRO A 140 3.36 6.69 7.76
N PHE A 141 3.26 6.68 9.09
CA PHE A 141 2.48 5.67 9.81
C PHE A 141 0.98 5.80 9.52
N ALA A 142 0.46 7.04 9.47
CA ALA A 142 -0.93 7.27 9.13
C ALA A 142 -1.23 6.79 7.70
N GLN A 143 -0.34 7.06 6.74
CA GLN A 143 -0.46 6.59 5.36
C GLN A 143 -0.39 5.07 5.24
N ALA A 144 0.51 4.42 5.99
CA ALA A 144 0.59 2.96 6.06
C ALA A 144 -0.74 2.34 6.57
N LEU A 145 -1.31 2.92 7.63
CA LEU A 145 -2.57 2.47 8.23
C LEU A 145 -3.79 2.79 7.37
N ALA A 146 -3.75 3.85 6.58
CA ALA A 146 -4.81 4.24 5.65
C ALA A 146 -4.95 3.27 4.47
N THR A 147 -3.96 2.41 4.23
CA THR A 147 -4.05 1.39 3.17
C THR A 147 -5.18 0.38 3.43
N PRO A 148 -5.82 -0.18 2.38
CA PRO A 148 -6.93 -1.11 2.56
C PRO A 148 -6.54 -2.32 3.42
N VAL A 149 -7.37 -2.65 4.41
CA VAL A 149 -7.18 -3.86 5.23
C VAL A 149 -7.39 -5.10 4.37
N ARG A 150 -6.40 -5.99 4.35
CA ARG A 150 -6.41 -7.29 3.67
C ARG A 150 -6.11 -8.41 4.66
N GLN A 151 -6.42 -9.64 4.27
CA GLN A 151 -6.16 -10.83 5.08
C GLN A 151 -4.93 -11.58 4.55
N CYS A 152 -3.97 -11.84 5.43
CA CYS A 152 -2.85 -12.74 5.14
C CYS A 152 -3.37 -14.16 4.92
N GLN A 153 -3.01 -14.79 3.80
CA GLN A 153 -3.50 -16.13 3.45
C GLN A 153 -2.95 -17.22 4.37
N LEU A 154 -1.75 -17.04 4.92
CA LEU A 154 -1.12 -18.04 5.77
C LEU A 154 -1.59 -17.95 7.23
N THR A 155 -1.58 -16.75 7.80
CA THR A 155 -1.86 -16.52 9.23
C THR A 155 -3.31 -16.13 9.51
N SER A 156 -4.10 -15.84 8.46
CA SER A 156 -5.45 -15.26 8.57
C SER A 156 -5.52 -13.90 9.30
N ALA A 157 -4.37 -13.28 9.62
CA ALA A 157 -4.33 -11.96 10.22
C ALA A 157 -4.87 -10.90 9.25
N ARG A 158 -5.68 -9.96 9.76
CA ARG A 158 -6.21 -8.82 8.99
C ARG A 158 -5.39 -7.58 9.28
N LEU A 159 -4.63 -7.13 8.30
CA LEU A 159 -3.69 -6.01 8.42
C LEU A 159 -3.85 -5.07 7.21
N PRO A 160 -3.53 -3.77 7.35
CA PRO A 160 -3.39 -2.89 6.20
C PRO A 160 -2.44 -3.49 5.15
N SER A 161 -2.77 -3.33 3.86
CA SER A 161 -1.99 -3.91 2.76
C SER A 161 -0.54 -3.42 2.71
N HIS A 162 -0.24 -2.31 3.37
CA HIS A 162 1.13 -1.86 3.58
C HIS A 162 2.02 -2.91 4.28
N PHE A 163 1.50 -3.65 5.26
CA PHE A 163 2.28 -4.68 5.98
C PHE A 163 2.29 -6.04 5.28
N LEU A 164 1.67 -6.11 4.10
CA LEU A 164 1.50 -7.33 3.35
C LEU A 164 2.22 -7.25 2.01
N GLN A 165 2.87 -8.34 1.63
CA GLN A 165 3.47 -8.52 0.31
C GLN A 165 2.45 -9.19 -0.62
N PRO A 166 2.04 -8.54 -1.72
CA PRO A 166 1.19 -9.16 -2.71
C PRO A 166 1.96 -10.22 -3.51
N LEU A 167 1.29 -11.34 -3.75
CA LEU A 167 1.71 -12.46 -4.59
C LEU A 167 0.71 -12.62 -5.73
N ALA A 168 1.23 -12.79 -6.93
CA ALA A 168 0.46 -12.92 -8.15
C ALA A 168 0.80 -14.24 -8.87
N ALA A 169 -0.19 -14.85 -9.52
CA ALA A 169 0.05 -15.95 -10.46
C ALA A 169 0.46 -15.37 -11.81
N ARG A 170 1.66 -15.70 -12.27
CA ARG A 170 2.12 -15.41 -13.63
C ARG A 170 2.15 -16.69 -14.44
N ILE A 171 1.50 -16.68 -15.59
CA ILE A 171 1.53 -17.80 -16.52
C ILE A 171 2.80 -17.64 -17.36
N GLN A 172 3.64 -18.68 -17.38
CA GLN A 172 4.85 -18.75 -18.20
C GLN A 172 4.67 -19.88 -19.21
N SER A 173 4.98 -19.62 -20.48
CA SER A 173 5.19 -20.69 -21.44
C SER A 173 6.50 -21.37 -21.12
N GLN A 174 6.46 -22.68 -20.90
CA GLN A 174 7.69 -23.45 -20.74
C GLN A 174 8.43 -23.43 -22.08
N ALA A 175 9.56 -22.72 -22.15
CA ALA A 175 10.41 -22.72 -23.33
C ALA A 175 11.07 -24.10 -23.48
N VAL A 176 11.02 -24.62 -24.69
CA VAL A 176 11.54 -25.93 -25.13
C VAL A 176 13.08 -25.86 -25.17
N ASN A 177 13.73 -25.88 -24.02
CA ASN A 177 15.20 -26.03 -23.93
C ASN A 177 15.61 -27.41 -23.38
N SER A 178 14.71 -28.39 -23.49
CA SER A 178 15.00 -29.79 -23.25
C SER A 178 14.72 -30.53 -24.56
N GLU A 179 15.66 -31.38 -24.97
CA GLU A 179 15.76 -32.09 -26.24
C GLU A 179 14.43 -32.47 -26.94
N PRO A 180 14.41 -32.48 -28.29
CA PRO A 180 13.23 -32.77 -29.08
C PRO A 180 12.93 -34.27 -29.07
N SER A 181 12.39 -34.79 -27.97
CA SER A 181 11.73 -36.08 -28.00
C SER A 181 10.47 -36.07 -27.15
N SER A 182 9.39 -36.51 -27.79
CA SER A 182 8.01 -36.63 -27.33
C SER A 182 7.12 -35.39 -27.47
N THR A 183 6.02 -35.62 -28.16
CA THR A 183 4.85 -34.79 -28.51
C THR A 183 4.10 -34.27 -27.28
N SER A 184 4.78 -33.55 -26.41
CA SER A 184 4.20 -32.91 -25.22
C SER A 184 3.71 -31.51 -25.58
N SER A 185 2.39 -31.36 -25.75
CA SER A 185 1.69 -30.07 -25.75
C SER A 185 2.33 -29.10 -24.74
N SER A 186 2.65 -27.88 -25.17
CA SER A 186 3.28 -26.86 -24.34
C SER A 186 2.49 -26.68 -23.03
N ARG A 187 3.02 -27.24 -21.93
CA ARG A 187 2.36 -27.11 -20.63
C ARG A 187 2.61 -25.70 -20.13
N LEU A 188 1.59 -24.85 -20.24
CA LEU A 188 1.58 -23.56 -19.58
C LEU A 188 1.75 -23.78 -18.08
N LEU A 189 2.81 -23.21 -17.52
CA LEU A 189 3.15 -23.37 -16.12
C LEU A 189 2.86 -22.08 -15.37
N VAL A 190 2.26 -22.19 -14.19
CA VAL A 190 1.94 -21.03 -13.36
C VAL A 190 3.02 -20.84 -12.31
N ARG A 191 3.59 -19.64 -12.25
CA ARG A 191 4.57 -19.27 -11.23
C ARG A 191 3.94 -18.28 -10.25
N LEU A 192 4.06 -18.56 -8.97
CA LEU A 192 3.71 -17.60 -7.92
C LEU A 192 4.89 -16.64 -7.76
N VAL A 193 4.67 -15.36 -8.04
CA VAL A 193 5.72 -14.33 -8.04
C VAL A 193 5.27 -13.17 -7.16
N PRO A 194 6.17 -12.62 -6.32
CA PRO A 194 5.89 -11.38 -5.61
C PRO A 194 5.69 -10.26 -6.61
N GLU A 195 4.60 -9.51 -6.44
CA GLU A 195 4.33 -8.36 -7.28
C GLU A 195 4.91 -7.11 -6.60
N PRO A 196 5.65 -6.25 -7.31
CA PRO A 196 5.95 -4.93 -6.77
C PRO A 196 4.63 -4.21 -6.52
N LYS A 197 4.48 -3.53 -5.38
CA LYS A 197 3.30 -2.72 -5.06
C LYS A 197 3.16 -1.60 -6.10
N ARG A 198 2.47 -1.85 -7.22
CA ARG A 198 2.08 -0.82 -8.18
C ARG A 198 0.73 -0.24 -7.78
N ALA A 199 0.62 1.08 -7.88
CA ALA A 199 -0.56 1.87 -7.49
C ALA A 199 -1.68 1.85 -8.55
N GLU A 200 -1.78 0.81 -9.38
CA GLU A 200 -2.87 0.75 -10.36
C GLU A 200 -4.16 0.20 -9.74
N PRO A 201 -5.31 0.81 -10.07
CA PRO A 201 -6.61 0.33 -9.61
C PRO A 201 -6.85 -1.09 -10.11
N ASP A 202 -7.46 -1.91 -9.24
CA ASP A 202 -7.82 -3.29 -9.54
C ASP A 202 -8.82 -3.34 -10.71
N ASP A 203 -8.33 -3.38 -11.95
CA ASP A 203 -9.19 -3.72 -13.09
C ASP A 203 -9.77 -5.12 -12.88
N PRO A 204 -11.05 -5.38 -13.20
CA PRO A 204 -11.66 -6.69 -13.02
C PRO A 204 -11.02 -7.79 -13.91
N GLY A 205 -10.22 -7.41 -14.91
CA GLY A 205 -9.36 -8.30 -15.71
C GLY A 205 -7.95 -8.51 -15.16
N SER A 206 -7.59 -7.83 -14.06
CA SER A 206 -6.26 -7.86 -13.45
C SER A 206 -5.91 -9.23 -12.85
N VAL A 207 -4.61 -9.41 -12.60
CA VAL A 207 -4.07 -10.63 -11.99
C VAL A 207 -4.61 -10.77 -10.58
N VAL A 208 -5.18 -11.93 -10.25
CA VAL A 208 -5.66 -12.19 -8.88
C VAL A 208 -4.47 -12.25 -7.93
N ARG A 209 -4.51 -11.41 -6.90
CA ARG A 209 -3.48 -11.27 -5.87
C ARG A 209 -3.87 -11.98 -4.59
N ASN A 210 -2.88 -12.61 -3.97
CA ASN A 210 -2.93 -13.05 -2.59
C ASN A 210 -1.95 -12.23 -1.76
N TYR A 211 -2.16 -12.19 -0.45
CA TYR A 211 -1.33 -11.38 0.44
C TYR A 211 -0.68 -12.27 1.48
N LEU A 212 0.62 -12.08 1.68
CA LEU A 212 1.39 -12.63 2.78
C LEU A 212 1.91 -11.52 3.68
N LEU A 213 2.22 -11.84 4.92
CA LEU A 213 2.94 -10.91 5.78
C LEU A 213 4.30 -10.60 5.15
N ALA A 214 4.65 -9.31 5.05
CA ALA A 214 5.91 -8.86 4.48
C ALA A 214 7.06 -9.06 5.48
N HIS A 215 7.34 -10.31 5.84
CA HIS A 215 8.34 -10.69 6.83
C HIS A 215 9.15 -11.89 6.34
N ARG A 216 10.48 -11.85 6.45
CA ARG A 216 11.39 -12.87 5.91
C ARG A 216 11.06 -14.27 6.44
N SER A 217 10.86 -14.42 7.76
CA SER A 217 10.54 -15.71 8.38
C SER A 217 9.27 -16.36 7.84
N VAL A 218 8.31 -15.59 7.34
CA VAL A 218 7.07 -16.11 6.75
C VAL A 218 7.36 -16.73 5.38
N PHE A 219 8.20 -16.10 4.56
CA PHE A 219 8.65 -16.69 3.29
C PHE A 219 9.51 -17.93 3.51
N ASP A 220 10.43 -17.87 4.47
CA ASP A 220 11.26 -19.02 4.84
C ASP A 220 10.40 -20.19 5.32
N PHE A 221 9.38 -19.93 6.14
CA PHE A 221 8.43 -20.95 6.59
C PHE A 221 7.65 -21.57 5.43
N VAL A 222 7.18 -20.75 4.48
CA VAL A 222 6.45 -21.23 3.29
C VAL A 222 7.33 -22.13 2.43
N THR A 223 8.58 -21.74 2.21
CA THR A 223 9.57 -22.48 1.41
C THR A 223 10.00 -23.76 2.11
N THR A 224 10.48 -23.68 3.36
CA THR A 224 11.03 -24.81 4.12
C THR A 224 9.99 -25.90 4.42
N ARG A 225 8.75 -25.51 4.73
CA ARG A 225 7.65 -26.46 5.02
C ARG A 225 6.84 -26.85 3.79
N ALA A 226 7.23 -26.39 2.60
CA ALA A 226 6.50 -26.60 1.34
C ALA A 226 4.99 -26.28 1.43
N ARG A 227 4.62 -25.24 2.20
CA ARG A 227 3.20 -24.83 2.42
C ARG A 227 2.68 -23.85 1.37
N TRP A 228 3.47 -23.54 0.35
CA TRP A 228 3.09 -22.67 -0.74
C TRP A 228 1.82 -23.09 -1.52
N PRO A 229 1.37 -24.38 -1.59
CA PRO A 229 0.12 -24.70 -2.28
C PRO A 229 -1.12 -24.02 -1.69
N VAL A 230 -1.09 -23.67 -0.38
CA VAL A 230 -2.14 -22.91 0.30
C VAL A 230 -2.29 -21.49 -0.27
N LEU A 231 -1.23 -20.97 -0.89
CA LEU A 231 -1.21 -19.65 -1.51
C LEU A 231 -1.88 -19.64 -2.89
N LEU A 232 -2.34 -20.78 -3.40
CA LEU A 232 -3.11 -20.84 -4.64
C LEU A 232 -4.61 -20.90 -4.32
N THR A 233 -5.23 -19.73 -4.20
CA THR A 233 -6.66 -19.63 -3.87
C THR A 233 -7.55 -20.05 -5.05
N GLU A 234 -8.79 -20.42 -4.76
CA GLU A 234 -9.78 -20.77 -5.79
C GLU A 234 -10.01 -19.64 -6.80
N ARG A 235 -9.89 -18.38 -6.36
CA ARG A 235 -9.95 -17.22 -7.27
C ARG A 235 -8.77 -17.20 -8.24
N MET A 236 -7.55 -17.49 -7.77
CA MET A 236 -6.38 -17.61 -8.64
C MET A 236 -6.53 -18.78 -9.61
N LYS A 237 -7.01 -19.95 -9.15
CA LYS A 237 -7.31 -21.10 -10.01
C LYS A 237 -8.34 -20.75 -11.09
N ALA A 238 -9.43 -20.07 -10.72
CA ALA A 238 -10.43 -19.60 -11.67
C ALA A 238 -9.85 -18.62 -12.70
N TRP A 239 -8.97 -17.71 -12.27
CA TRP A 239 -8.28 -16.79 -13.18
C TRP A 239 -7.32 -17.52 -14.13
N ILE A 240 -6.52 -18.45 -13.62
CA ILE A 240 -5.64 -19.31 -14.43
C ILE A 240 -6.47 -20.12 -15.43
N ALA A 241 -7.56 -20.73 -15.00
CA ALA A 241 -8.48 -21.48 -15.86
C ALA A 241 -8.99 -20.64 -17.03
N ARG A 242 -9.46 -19.42 -16.74
CA ARG A 242 -9.90 -18.48 -17.77
C ARG A 242 -8.79 -18.12 -18.76
N LYS A 243 -7.56 -17.93 -18.28
CA LYS A 243 -6.41 -17.54 -19.12
C LYS A 243 -5.81 -18.72 -19.91
N THR A 244 -5.93 -19.94 -19.40
CA THR A 244 -5.39 -21.16 -20.03
C THR A 244 -6.43 -21.95 -20.83
N GLY A 245 -7.71 -21.56 -20.79
CA GLY A 245 -8.80 -22.30 -21.41
C GLY A 245 -9.16 -23.62 -20.71
N ARG A 246 -8.67 -23.84 -19.49
CA ARG A 246 -8.91 -25.05 -18.69
C ARG A 246 -10.08 -24.87 -17.73
N LYS A 247 -10.60 -25.96 -17.16
CA LYS A 247 -11.58 -25.90 -16.06
C LYS A 247 -10.87 -25.55 -14.75
N SER A 248 -11.50 -24.78 -13.87
CA SER A 248 -10.92 -24.39 -12.56
C SER A 248 -10.56 -25.60 -11.70
N ASN A 249 -11.43 -26.61 -11.69
CA ASN A 249 -11.29 -27.78 -10.84
C ASN A 249 -10.20 -28.74 -11.32
N SER A 250 -9.74 -28.62 -12.58
CA SER A 250 -8.63 -29.42 -13.10
C SER A 250 -7.27 -28.84 -12.75
N ILE A 251 -7.20 -27.62 -12.20
CA ILE A 251 -5.94 -26.97 -11.85
C ILE A 251 -5.51 -27.43 -10.46
N SER A 252 -4.43 -28.19 -10.40
CA SER A 252 -3.81 -28.64 -9.14
C SER A 252 -2.63 -27.75 -8.79
N ALA A 253 -2.58 -27.29 -7.53
CA ALA A 253 -1.49 -26.45 -7.05
C ALA A 253 -0.12 -27.13 -7.22
N GLN A 254 -0.02 -28.45 -7.00
CA GLN A 254 1.25 -29.18 -7.08
C GLN A 254 1.69 -29.49 -8.51
N LYS A 255 0.75 -29.62 -9.45
CA LYS A 255 1.05 -30.02 -10.83
C LYS A 255 1.20 -28.83 -11.77
N ASP A 256 0.34 -27.82 -11.60
CA ASP A 256 0.21 -26.70 -12.53
C ASP A 256 0.87 -25.41 -12.02
N ALA A 257 1.23 -25.35 -10.74
CA ALA A 257 1.90 -24.20 -10.16
C ALA A 257 3.28 -24.54 -9.59
N GLN A 258 4.18 -23.56 -9.63
CA GLN A 258 5.52 -23.63 -9.05
C GLN A 258 5.76 -22.45 -8.11
N TRP A 259 6.50 -22.76 -7.05
CA TRP A 259 7.06 -21.83 -6.09
C TRP A 259 8.58 -21.81 -6.23
N ASN A 260 9.19 -20.63 -6.16
CA ASN A 260 10.66 -20.54 -6.18
C ASN A 260 11.17 -20.56 -4.75
N ALA A 261 12.25 -21.31 -4.52
CA ALA A 261 12.98 -21.22 -3.25
C ALA A 261 13.47 -19.78 -3.00
N ASP A 262 13.90 -19.08 -4.06
CA ASP A 262 14.47 -17.74 -3.99
C ASP A 262 13.43 -16.61 -3.88
N THR A 263 12.14 -16.93 -3.66
CA THR A 263 11.09 -15.90 -3.58
C THR A 263 11.36 -14.90 -2.45
N ALA A 264 11.91 -15.33 -1.31
CA ALA A 264 12.28 -14.44 -0.22
C ALA A 264 13.35 -13.41 -0.64
N GLU A 265 14.35 -13.85 -1.41
CA GLU A 265 15.40 -12.98 -1.93
C GLU A 265 14.87 -12.06 -3.03
N GLN A 266 13.97 -12.55 -3.90
CA GLN A 266 13.31 -11.70 -4.90
C GLN A 266 12.51 -10.57 -4.26
N VAL A 267 11.79 -10.85 -3.16
CA VAL A 267 11.07 -9.82 -2.40
C VAL A 267 12.05 -8.80 -1.82
N LEU A 268 13.15 -9.27 -1.21
CA LEU A 268 14.16 -8.40 -0.63
C LEU A 268 14.80 -7.47 -1.67
N VAL A 269 15.20 -8.03 -2.82
CA VAL A 269 15.75 -7.28 -3.96
C VAL A 269 14.75 -6.23 -4.42
N SER A 270 13.48 -6.60 -4.62
CA SER A 270 12.44 -5.65 -5.05
C SER A 270 12.21 -4.52 -4.03
N MET A 271 12.26 -4.81 -2.72
CA MET A 271 12.14 -3.78 -1.68
C MET A 271 13.36 -2.85 -1.67
N ARG A 272 14.57 -3.38 -1.85
CA ARG A 272 15.81 -2.58 -1.96
C ARG A 272 15.81 -1.71 -3.20
N GLU A 273 15.41 -2.25 -4.34
CA GLU A 273 15.24 -1.49 -5.59
C GLU A 273 14.25 -0.35 -5.43
N ARG A 274 13.16 -0.57 -4.69
CA ARG A 274 12.19 0.48 -4.38
C ARG A 274 12.81 1.59 -3.55
N VAL A 275 13.48 1.27 -2.44
CA VAL A 275 14.18 2.28 -1.62
C VAL A 275 15.20 3.05 -2.46
N HIS A 276 16.00 2.33 -3.26
CA HIS A 276 16.95 2.94 -4.19
C HIS A 276 16.27 3.93 -5.15
N CYS A 277 15.16 3.52 -5.78
CA CYS A 277 14.40 4.38 -6.70
C CYS A 277 13.87 5.64 -6.00
N GLU A 278 13.30 5.50 -4.80
CA GLU A 278 12.78 6.65 -4.03
C GLU A 278 13.91 7.61 -3.61
N VAL A 279 15.07 7.10 -3.19
CA VAL A 279 16.23 7.95 -2.89
C VAL A 279 16.70 8.69 -4.13
N SER A 280 16.80 8.01 -5.28
CA SER A 280 17.15 8.64 -6.56
C SER A 280 16.16 9.72 -6.96
N LEU A 281 14.85 9.47 -6.80
CA LEU A 281 13.80 10.47 -7.04
C LEU A 281 13.93 11.65 -6.06
N GLY A 282 14.28 11.39 -4.80
CA GLY A 282 14.54 12.40 -3.79
C GLY A 282 15.67 13.35 -4.12
N ILE A 283 16.78 12.82 -4.63
CA ILE A 283 17.90 13.62 -5.09
C ILE A 283 17.48 14.48 -6.30
N ARG A 284 16.77 13.89 -7.27
CA ARG A 284 16.30 14.61 -8.47
C ARG A 284 15.28 15.71 -8.16
N HIS A 285 14.39 15.45 -7.20
CA HIS A 285 13.34 16.38 -6.78
C HIS A 285 13.77 17.28 -5.60
N LYS A 286 15.03 17.21 -5.17
CA LYS A 286 15.65 18.07 -4.15
C LYS A 286 15.05 17.98 -2.75
N TYR A 287 14.25 16.94 -2.45
CA TYR A 287 13.81 16.67 -1.08
C TYR A 287 14.80 15.76 -0.30
N VAL A 288 15.87 15.31 -0.96
CA VAL A 288 17.02 14.66 -0.33
C VAL A 288 18.26 15.53 -0.57
N LEU A 289 18.87 16.00 0.51
CA LEU A 289 20.06 16.84 0.51
C LEU A 289 21.30 16.01 0.84
N LEU A 290 22.46 16.44 0.35
CA LEU A 290 23.72 15.74 0.52
C LEU A 290 24.65 16.52 1.45
N PHE A 291 25.23 15.84 2.43
CA PHE A 291 26.14 16.41 3.42
C PHE A 291 27.41 15.57 3.54
N SER A 292 28.55 16.24 3.65
CA SER A 292 29.86 15.59 3.83
C SER A 292 30.15 15.37 5.31
N THR A 293 29.78 16.34 6.15
CA THR A 293 29.92 16.26 7.61
C THR A 293 28.60 16.58 8.33
N PRO A 294 28.38 16.08 9.55
CA PRO A 294 27.24 16.47 10.38
C PRO A 294 27.21 17.98 10.67
N SER A 295 28.38 18.62 10.72
CA SER A 295 28.51 20.08 10.89
C SER A 295 27.89 20.85 9.74
N ASP A 296 28.03 20.37 8.49
CA ASP A 296 27.41 21.00 7.31
C ASP A 296 25.88 21.03 7.44
N MET A 297 25.30 19.97 8.01
CA MET A 297 23.86 19.89 8.27
C MET A 297 23.44 20.93 9.32
N GLN A 298 24.22 21.14 10.38
CA GLN A 298 23.92 22.17 11.38
C GLN A 298 24.05 23.58 10.79
N ILE A 299 25.06 23.81 9.96
CA ILE A 299 25.25 25.09 9.25
C ILE A 299 24.06 25.33 8.32
N TRP A 300 23.63 24.32 7.58
CA TRP A 300 22.42 24.36 6.76
C TRP A 300 21.20 24.71 7.60
N HIS A 301 20.96 24.00 8.71
CA HIS A 301 19.83 24.28 9.60
C HIS A 301 19.87 25.71 10.18
N LYS A 302 21.06 26.25 10.51
CA LYS A 302 21.21 27.63 10.97
C LYS A 302 20.92 28.65 9.86
N ARG A 303 21.33 28.36 8.63
CA ARG A 303 21.10 29.20 7.45
C ARG A 303 19.63 29.19 7.03
N GLU A 304 18.99 28.02 7.04
CA GLU A 304 17.63 27.80 6.54
C GLU A 304 16.55 28.35 7.49
N LYS A 305 16.86 28.62 8.77
CA LYS A 305 15.94 29.29 9.72
C LYS A 305 15.31 30.59 9.17
N ASN A 306 15.91 31.18 8.15
CA ASN A 306 15.47 32.43 7.53
C ASN A 306 14.80 32.27 6.14
N TRP A 307 14.67 31.07 5.57
CA TRP A 307 14.13 30.87 4.21
C TRP A 307 12.72 30.28 4.16
N ARG A 308 11.97 30.69 3.12
CA ARG A 308 10.54 30.41 2.94
C ARG A 308 10.27 28.97 2.50
N ILE A 309 9.93 28.13 3.47
CA ILE A 309 8.71 27.30 3.58
C ILE A 309 8.09 26.83 2.25
N GLU A 310 8.76 25.96 1.53
CA GLU A 310 8.06 24.93 0.72
C GLU A 310 8.45 23.53 1.15
N ASP A 311 9.72 23.33 1.53
CA ASP A 311 10.22 22.10 2.11
C ASP A 311 10.34 22.24 3.64
N GLY A 312 9.81 21.26 4.39
CA GLY A 312 9.83 21.25 5.85
C GLY A 312 11.17 20.83 6.44
N PRO A 313 11.29 20.72 7.78
CA PRO A 313 12.53 20.37 8.46
C PRO A 313 13.12 19.03 8.00
N VAL A 314 14.41 18.81 8.27
CA VAL A 314 15.02 17.48 8.11
C VAL A 314 14.35 16.53 9.09
N THR A 315 13.88 15.39 8.59
CA THR A 315 13.18 14.38 9.41
C THR A 315 13.92 13.06 9.51
N SER A 316 14.75 12.74 8.53
CA SER A 316 15.53 11.50 8.55
C SER A 316 16.90 11.74 7.93
N LEU A 317 17.90 10.96 8.38
CA LEU A 317 19.26 11.00 7.88
C LEU A 317 19.68 9.59 7.43
N LEU A 318 20.20 9.46 6.21
CA LEU A 318 20.64 8.21 5.62
C LEU A 318 22.17 8.21 5.50
N ALA A 319 22.86 7.30 6.19
CA ALA A 319 24.32 7.13 6.08
C ALA A 319 24.68 6.26 4.86
N LEU A 320 25.63 6.70 4.04
CA LEU A 320 26.05 6.03 2.81
C LEU A 320 27.07 4.90 3.01
N GLN A 321 27.80 4.94 4.12
CA GLN A 321 28.81 3.95 4.48
C GLN A 321 28.41 3.20 5.74
N LEU A 322 28.84 1.94 5.83
CA LEU A 322 28.68 1.12 7.02
C LEU A 322 29.69 1.55 8.10
N HIS A 323 29.55 2.76 8.63
CA HIS A 323 30.45 3.27 9.65
C HIS A 323 29.87 2.96 11.05
N GLU A 324 30.70 2.46 11.96
CA GLU A 324 30.39 2.26 13.39
C GLU A 324 30.37 3.60 14.15
N ASP A 325 29.68 4.61 13.61
CA ASP A 325 29.73 5.96 14.16
C ASP A 325 28.82 6.07 15.40
N GLU A 326 29.28 5.51 16.51
CA GLU A 326 28.93 5.97 17.85
C GLU A 326 29.09 7.49 17.93
N GLU A 327 30.07 8.06 17.23
CA GLU A 327 30.29 9.50 17.13
C GLU A 327 29.12 10.25 16.47
N LEU A 328 28.49 9.69 15.44
CA LEU A 328 27.39 10.35 14.73
C LEU A 328 26.08 10.29 15.52
N THR A 329 25.81 9.12 16.10
CA THR A 329 24.68 8.98 17.03
C THR A 329 24.87 9.85 18.27
N SER A 330 26.10 9.98 18.77
CA SER A 330 26.45 10.88 19.88
C SER A 330 26.36 12.36 19.49
N ALA A 331 26.88 12.75 18.33
CA ALA A 331 26.82 14.12 17.82
C ALA A 331 25.37 14.55 17.55
N LEU A 332 24.54 13.68 16.97
CA LEU A 332 23.13 13.98 16.73
C LEU A 332 22.34 14.06 18.05
N ARG A 333 22.62 13.19 19.02
CA ARG A 333 22.06 13.30 20.39
C ARG A 333 22.43 14.61 21.07
N GLN A 334 23.66 15.09 20.89
CA GLN A 334 24.12 16.37 21.46
C GLN A 334 23.49 17.60 20.78
N THR A 335 23.09 17.49 19.51
CA THR A 335 22.50 18.61 18.76
C THR A 335 21.04 18.89 19.05
N HIS A 336 20.34 17.97 19.71
CA HIS A 336 18.98 18.20 20.16
C HIS A 336 19.02 18.79 21.59
N PRO A 337 18.73 20.09 21.77
CA PRO A 337 18.52 20.60 23.10
C PRO A 337 17.29 19.91 23.71
N PRO A 338 17.34 19.45 24.97
CA PRO A 338 16.28 18.68 25.62
C PRO A 338 14.93 19.43 25.78
N HIS A 339 14.80 20.65 25.25
CA HIS A 339 13.69 21.57 25.51
C HIS A 339 13.05 22.17 24.24
N SER A 340 13.33 21.69 23.03
CA SER A 340 12.52 22.06 21.87
C SER A 340 11.28 21.17 21.80
N GLU A 341 10.19 21.59 22.44
CA GLU A 341 8.90 20.88 22.62
C GLU A 341 8.13 20.50 21.33
N GLY A 342 8.76 20.44 20.15
CA GLY A 342 8.04 20.17 18.91
C GLY A 342 8.81 19.61 17.72
N HIS A 343 10.13 19.38 17.83
CA HIS A 343 10.87 18.73 16.77
C HIS A 343 11.03 17.24 17.09
N GLY A 344 10.33 16.39 16.33
CA GLY A 344 10.45 14.94 16.46
C GLY A 344 11.90 14.49 16.26
N ASP A 345 12.26 13.39 16.90
CA ASP A 345 13.60 12.80 16.80
C ASP A 345 13.97 12.55 15.33
N ILE A 346 15.15 12.99 14.90
CA ILE A 346 15.65 12.72 13.55
C ILE A 346 15.96 11.23 13.46
N GLU A 347 15.25 10.53 12.56
CA GLU A 347 15.45 9.10 12.35
C GLU A 347 16.73 8.86 11.54
N ILE A 348 17.67 8.06 12.07
CA ILE A 348 18.92 7.74 11.38
C ILE A 348 18.83 6.33 10.81
N TYR A 349 19.07 6.20 9.51
CA TYR A 349 19.09 4.94 8.79
C TYR A 349 20.45 4.70 8.15
N ASN A 350 20.92 3.45 8.18
CA ASN A 350 22.12 3.07 7.45
C ASN A 350 21.73 2.56 6.06
N LEU A 351 21.92 3.38 5.02
CA LEU A 351 21.49 3.06 3.65
C LEU A 351 22.30 1.90 3.06
N ALA A 352 23.60 1.81 3.37
CA ALA A 352 24.45 0.68 2.98
C ALA A 352 23.87 -0.64 3.50
N ARG A 353 23.53 -0.69 4.79
CA ARG A 353 22.87 -1.85 5.41
C ARG A 353 21.51 -2.16 4.77
N LEU A 354 20.67 -1.15 4.56
CA LEU A 354 19.35 -1.34 3.94
C LEU A 354 19.48 -1.94 2.53
N LEU A 355 20.37 -1.38 1.71
CA LEU A 355 20.62 -1.85 0.33
C LEU A 355 21.46 -3.13 0.27
N GLY A 356 22.04 -3.58 1.38
CA GLY A 356 22.92 -4.76 1.43
C GLY A 356 24.21 -4.55 0.64
N LYS A 357 24.72 -3.32 0.62
CA LYS A 357 26.01 -2.96 0.05
C LYS A 357 26.96 -2.54 1.18
N GLU A 358 28.25 -2.75 1.00
CA GLU A 358 29.27 -2.25 1.95
C GLU A 358 29.37 -0.72 1.88
N GLU A 359 29.34 -0.21 0.65
CA GLU A 359 29.32 1.22 0.35
C GLU A 359 28.31 1.51 -0.77
N VAL A 360 27.56 2.60 -0.63
CA VAL A 360 26.61 3.06 -1.66
C VAL A 360 27.22 4.25 -2.39
N ALA A 361 27.70 4.01 -3.62
CA ALA A 361 28.19 5.08 -4.46
C ALA A 361 27.03 6.02 -4.86
N LEU A 362 27.26 7.33 -4.77
CA LEU A 362 26.29 8.35 -5.20
C LEU A 362 25.93 8.24 -6.69
N GLY A 363 26.85 7.71 -7.50
CA GLY A 363 26.61 7.42 -8.92
C GLY A 363 25.48 6.41 -9.14
N ASP A 364 25.40 5.38 -8.30
CA ASP A 364 24.33 4.36 -8.36
C ASP A 364 22.97 5.02 -8.11
N LEU A 365 22.92 5.96 -7.17
CA LEU A 365 21.71 6.71 -6.81
C LEU A 365 21.30 7.74 -7.87
N GLY A 366 22.04 7.87 -8.98
CA GLY A 366 21.77 8.81 -10.05
C GLY A 366 22.07 10.27 -9.69
N ALA A 367 22.97 10.49 -8.72
CA ALA A 367 23.46 11.83 -8.40
C ALA A 367 24.32 12.37 -9.56
N SER A 368 24.28 13.69 -9.79
CA SER A 368 25.15 14.31 -10.79
C SER A 368 26.62 14.29 -10.34
N TRP A 369 27.55 14.36 -11.28
CA TRP A 369 29.00 14.40 -10.99
C TRP A 369 29.39 15.53 -10.02
N ALA A 370 28.72 16.68 -10.11
CA ALA A 370 28.93 17.82 -9.22
C ALA A 370 28.58 17.51 -7.76
N LEU A 371 27.64 16.59 -7.52
CA LEU A 371 27.30 16.10 -6.19
C LEU A 371 28.31 15.07 -5.70
N MET A 372 28.84 14.22 -6.59
CA MET A 372 29.87 13.23 -6.25
C MET A 372 31.18 13.90 -5.80
N ALA A 373 31.59 15.00 -6.43
CA ALA A 373 32.80 15.73 -6.09
C ALA A 373 32.82 16.29 -4.65
N LYS A 374 31.66 16.41 -4.00
CA LYS A 374 31.56 16.93 -2.63
C LYS A 374 31.93 15.90 -1.56
N GLY A 375 32.11 14.63 -1.92
CA GLY A 375 32.42 13.58 -0.94
C GLY A 375 31.33 13.45 0.13
N ALA A 376 30.06 13.51 -0.27
CA ALA A 376 28.96 13.42 0.66
C ALA A 376 28.93 12.04 1.33
N LYS A 377 28.78 12.02 2.65
CA LYS A 377 28.69 10.81 3.48
C LYS A 377 27.27 10.54 3.97
N TYR A 378 26.44 11.58 4.03
CA TYR A 378 25.09 11.54 4.57
C TYR A 378 24.09 12.15 3.58
N LEU A 379 22.89 11.58 3.56
CA LEU A 379 21.74 12.13 2.87
C LEU A 379 20.70 12.57 3.91
N ALA A 380 20.30 13.84 3.92
CA ALA A 380 19.19 14.28 4.76
C ALA A 380 17.89 14.29 3.96
N VAL A 381 16.83 13.76 4.55
CA VAL A 381 15.49 13.71 3.98
C VAL A 381 14.66 14.83 4.58
N LEU A 382 14.20 15.76 3.72
CA LEU A 382 13.33 16.86 4.11
C LEU A 382 11.90 16.39 4.33
N GLU A 383 11.18 17.05 5.21
CA GLU A 383 9.75 16.85 5.40
C GLU A 383 9.00 17.37 4.16
N SER A 384 8.49 16.45 3.36
CA SER A 384 7.74 16.76 2.14
C SER A 384 6.71 15.66 1.90
N THR A 385 5.59 15.97 1.26
CA THR A 385 4.60 14.95 0.89
C THR A 385 5.23 13.86 0.00
N ARG A 386 6.33 14.18 -0.69
CA ARG A 386 7.09 13.24 -1.52
C ARG A 386 8.03 12.35 -0.72
N SER A 387 8.58 12.82 0.40
CA SER A 387 9.46 12.01 1.23
C SER A 387 8.72 10.93 2.02
N VAL A 388 7.39 11.06 2.14
CA VAL A 388 6.53 10.04 2.74
C VAL A 388 6.66 8.69 2.02
N GLU A 389 6.75 8.66 0.69
CA GLU A 389 6.89 7.41 -0.07
C GLU A 389 8.24 6.72 0.20
N LEU A 390 9.32 7.51 0.30
CA LEU A 390 10.64 7.02 0.71
C LEU A 390 10.59 6.42 2.12
N LYS A 391 9.99 7.13 3.09
CA LYS A 391 9.85 6.64 4.47
C LYS A 391 9.05 5.34 4.53
N LEU A 392 7.92 5.27 3.81
CA LEU A 392 7.11 4.06 3.70
C LEU A 392 7.92 2.89 3.11
N ALA A 393 8.77 3.14 2.12
CA ALA A 393 9.63 2.12 1.53
C ALA A 393 10.69 1.63 2.53
N ILE A 394 11.35 2.54 3.24
CA ILE A 394 12.32 2.22 4.29
C ILE A 394 11.66 1.41 5.41
N MET A 395 10.51 1.87 5.93
CA MET A 395 9.76 1.17 6.96
C MET A 395 9.39 -0.27 6.55
N THR A 396 8.96 -0.47 5.30
CA THR A 396 8.62 -1.80 4.79
C THR A 396 9.87 -2.70 4.75
N LEU A 397 10.99 -2.17 4.27
CA LEU A 397 12.25 -2.91 4.16
C LEU A 397 12.81 -3.25 5.54
N GLU A 398 12.79 -2.32 6.49
CA GLU A 398 13.20 -2.58 7.86
C GLU A 398 12.35 -3.67 8.52
N ALA A 399 11.02 -3.59 8.38
CA ALA A 399 10.12 -4.60 8.91
C ALA A 399 10.40 -5.98 8.32
N TYR A 400 10.86 -6.05 7.06
CA TYR A 400 11.26 -7.29 6.43
C TYR A 400 12.59 -7.84 6.93
N LEU A 401 13.54 -6.95 7.28
CA LEU A 401 14.89 -7.29 7.74
C LEU A 401 14.98 -7.61 9.24
N ARG A 402 14.04 -7.13 10.06
CA ARG A 402 13.95 -7.51 11.48
C ARG A 402 13.67 -9.03 11.54
N THR A 403 14.61 -9.79 12.10
CA THR A 403 14.58 -11.26 12.18
C THR A 403 14.31 -11.71 13.61
#